data_AF-A0A2T2N871-F1
#
_entry.id   AF-A0A2T2N871-F1
#
_cell.length_a   1.000
_cell.length_b   1.000
_cell.length_c   1.000
_cell.angle_alpha   90.00
_cell.angle_beta   90.00
_cell.angle_gamma   90.00
#
_symmetry.space_group_name_H-M   'P 1'
#
loop_
_entity.id
_entity.type
_entity.pdbx_description
1 polymer ?
#
loop_
_entity_poly.entity_id
_entity_poly.type
_entity_poly.pdbx_seq_one_letter_code
_entity_poly.pdbx_strand_id
1 'polypeptide(L)'
;MDTDIFCVLCGNPFDLENDIYNIDSTAAKFKWIRDVRILGSTRAMHTMLLTASTATGVLPKNLSGSKTVFLSEEIRWVSTDADFFHLDGSYYNVLCRDIAGNALFPLHYTCLELGCRVFRSQSEADSGGLTPYFLEMLNGMLKQRFKYRAGSAKRDLHHMFNLKIDCDHYGPRSLLALNELGWWSGAYEKFLTDPLDVPGIAAFIFDILVSLPRAKDIYIERPHPEGKLRPLETLPNELLDRINDYLPARSVIALHDTSRALAYKIRLDDRFWRTQLLSGSLIPQIWDINPRELEVLQDEWKKAVPTDSARWNWRSLVRNLRRTRIPITHRETLLENIPKGYRNRCRIWNIMSEAFSQREMAPEKND
;
A
#
# COMPACT_ATOMS: atom_id res chain seq x y z
N MET A 1 -8.30 -7.29 -28.03
CA MET A 1 -9.36 -6.46 -27.42
C MET A 1 -8.62 -5.32 -26.77
N ASP A 2 -8.72 -4.12 -27.36
CA ASP A 2 -7.90 -2.96 -27.00
C ASP A 2 -8.66 -2.09 -26.00
N THR A 3 -8.95 -2.63 -24.81
CA THR A 3 -9.50 -1.79 -23.75
C THR A 3 -8.35 -0.97 -23.16
N ASP A 4 -8.31 0.34 -23.46
CA ASP A 4 -7.27 1.23 -22.95
C ASP A 4 -7.48 1.64 -21.49
N ILE A 5 -8.63 1.31 -20.89
CA ILE A 5 -8.96 1.70 -19.52
C ILE A 5 -8.60 0.61 -18.51
N PHE A 6 -7.59 0.93 -17.71
CA PHE A 6 -7.13 0.15 -16.56
C PHE A 6 -7.33 0.94 -15.26
N CYS A 7 -7.24 0.25 -14.12
CA CYS A 7 -7.15 0.94 -12.84
C CYS A 7 -5.94 1.87 -12.83
N VAL A 8 -6.16 3.16 -12.62
CA VAL A 8 -5.07 4.14 -12.70
C VAL A 8 -4.04 4.01 -11.60
N LEU A 9 -4.28 3.23 -10.53
CA LEU A 9 -3.32 2.98 -9.46
C LEU A 9 -2.49 1.71 -9.66
N CYS A 10 -3.13 0.60 -10.03
CA CYS A 10 -2.44 -0.69 -10.11
C CYS A 10 -2.19 -1.18 -11.55
N GLY A 11 -2.80 -0.56 -12.56
CA GLY A 11 -2.67 -0.95 -13.97
C GLY A 11 -3.27 -2.30 -14.31
N ASN A 12 -4.12 -2.86 -13.44
CA ASN A 12 -4.85 -4.08 -13.74
C ASN A 12 -6.14 -3.75 -14.49
N PRO A 13 -6.67 -4.69 -15.30
CA PRO A 13 -7.96 -4.54 -15.95
C PRO A 13 -9.09 -4.55 -14.92
N PHE A 14 -10.31 -4.25 -15.38
CA PHE A 14 -11.53 -4.28 -14.57
C PHE A 14 -12.34 -5.55 -14.73
N ASP A 15 -11.96 -6.40 -15.68
CA ASP A 15 -12.45 -7.77 -15.79
C ASP A 15 -11.31 -8.68 -16.24
N LEU A 16 -11.45 -9.97 -15.92
CA LEU A 16 -10.51 -11.00 -16.33
C LEU A 16 -11.25 -11.96 -17.27
N GLU A 17 -10.93 -11.88 -18.55
CA GLU A 17 -11.44 -12.82 -19.54
C GLU A 17 -10.69 -14.15 -19.41
N ASN A 18 -11.44 -15.23 -19.19
CA ASN A 18 -10.89 -16.58 -19.01
C ASN A 18 -10.00 -17.00 -20.19
N ASP A 19 -10.37 -16.59 -21.41
CA ASP A 19 -9.71 -17.00 -22.65
C ASP A 19 -8.41 -16.23 -22.92
N ILE A 20 -8.18 -15.10 -22.23
CA ILE A 20 -6.98 -14.25 -22.43
C ILE A 20 -5.89 -14.60 -21.42
N TYR A 21 -6.25 -14.81 -20.16
CA TYR A 21 -5.27 -14.79 -19.08
C TYR A 21 -4.82 -16.17 -18.59
N ASN A 22 -5.43 -17.28 -19.07
CA ASN A 22 -5.16 -18.65 -18.60
C ASN A 22 -5.09 -18.74 -17.06
N ILE A 23 -6.03 -18.07 -16.41
CA ILE A 23 -6.24 -18.05 -14.96
C ILE A 23 -7.71 -18.28 -14.69
N ASP A 24 -8.00 -18.98 -13.61
CA ASP A 24 -9.36 -19.15 -13.12
C ASP A 24 -9.87 -17.82 -12.57
N SER A 25 -10.52 -16.99 -13.40
CA SER A 25 -11.08 -15.69 -12.98
C SER A 25 -12.17 -15.81 -11.90
N THR A 26 -12.67 -17.02 -11.64
CA THR A 26 -13.69 -17.28 -10.60
C THR A 26 -13.07 -17.49 -9.22
N ALA A 27 -11.77 -17.75 -9.15
CA ALA A 27 -11.05 -17.95 -7.90
C ALA A 27 -11.20 -16.72 -6.98
N ALA A 28 -11.43 -16.96 -5.68
CA ALA A 28 -11.70 -15.92 -4.69
C ALA A 28 -10.61 -14.82 -4.68
N LYS A 29 -9.34 -15.22 -4.84
CA LYS A 29 -8.17 -14.35 -4.89
C LYS A 29 -8.16 -13.30 -6.01
N PHE A 30 -9.06 -13.39 -7.00
CA PHE A 30 -9.16 -12.44 -8.11
C PHE A 30 -10.45 -11.62 -8.11
N LYS A 31 -11.41 -11.91 -7.21
CA LYS A 31 -12.72 -11.24 -7.18
C LYS A 31 -12.62 -9.73 -7.01
N TRP A 32 -11.62 -9.25 -6.29
CA TRP A 32 -11.37 -7.82 -6.04
C TRP A 32 -11.22 -6.99 -7.32
N ILE A 33 -10.82 -7.61 -8.45
CA ILE A 33 -10.63 -6.92 -9.74
C ILE A 33 -11.96 -6.39 -10.30
N ARG A 34 -13.08 -7.03 -9.95
CA ARG A 34 -14.42 -6.63 -10.39
C ARG A 34 -15.07 -5.58 -9.49
N ASP A 35 -14.50 -5.33 -8.30
CA ASP A 35 -14.98 -4.28 -7.41
C ASP A 35 -14.42 -2.92 -7.85
N VAL A 36 -15.09 -2.33 -8.83
CA VAL A 36 -14.69 -1.07 -9.44
C VAL A 36 -15.50 0.09 -8.87
N ARG A 37 -14.82 1.22 -8.67
CA ARG A 37 -15.38 2.48 -8.22
C ARG A 37 -14.85 3.63 -9.09
N ILE A 38 -15.60 4.71 -9.15
CA ILE A 38 -15.15 6.00 -9.67
C ILE A 38 -14.86 6.93 -8.50
N LEU A 39 -13.67 7.53 -8.53
CA LEU A 39 -13.27 8.61 -7.64
C LEU A 39 -13.12 9.91 -8.44
N GLY A 40 -13.64 11.01 -7.92
CA GLY A 40 -13.47 12.32 -8.55
C GLY A 40 -13.94 13.45 -7.64
N SER A 41 -14.02 14.67 -8.18
CA SER A 41 -14.76 15.73 -7.49
C SER A 41 -16.26 15.56 -7.70
N THR A 42 -17.08 16.01 -6.75
CA THR A 42 -18.54 16.05 -6.91
C THR A 42 -18.96 16.84 -8.15
N ARG A 43 -18.22 17.90 -8.50
CA ARG A 43 -18.41 18.66 -9.74
C ARG A 43 -18.14 17.83 -11.00
N ALA A 44 -17.07 17.02 -11.02
CA ALA A 44 -16.76 16.16 -12.17
C ALA A 44 -17.89 15.18 -12.48
N MET A 45 -18.58 14.66 -11.46
CA MET A 45 -19.72 13.77 -11.69
C MET A 45 -20.83 14.43 -12.51
N HIS A 46 -21.10 15.71 -12.28
CA HIS A 46 -22.13 16.42 -13.03
C HIS A 46 -21.66 16.78 -14.45
N THR A 47 -20.39 17.14 -14.62
CA THR A 47 -19.86 17.60 -15.92
C THR A 47 -19.50 16.45 -16.87
N MET A 48 -19.23 15.25 -16.34
CA MET A 48 -18.82 14.08 -17.11
C MET A 48 -19.97 13.13 -17.46
N LEU A 49 -21.20 13.47 -17.08
CA LEU A 49 -22.39 12.71 -17.43
C LEU A 49 -22.65 12.83 -18.94
N LEU A 50 -22.56 11.71 -19.67
CA LEU A 50 -22.82 11.66 -21.10
C LEU A 50 -24.30 11.44 -21.40
N THR A 51 -24.92 10.49 -20.70
CA THR A 51 -26.32 10.14 -20.88
C THR A 51 -26.89 9.73 -19.53
N ALA A 52 -27.93 10.43 -19.09
CA ALA A 52 -28.68 10.09 -17.89
C ALA A 52 -29.72 9.01 -18.21
N SER A 53 -29.87 8.04 -17.32
CA SER A 53 -31.06 7.19 -17.36
C SER A 53 -32.31 8.04 -17.14
N THR A 54 -33.15 8.17 -18.16
CA THR A 54 -34.44 8.85 -18.06
C THR A 54 -35.43 8.10 -17.18
N ALA A 55 -35.17 6.81 -16.90
CA ALA A 55 -36.12 5.92 -16.22
C ALA A 55 -36.14 6.08 -14.69
N THR A 56 -35.03 6.49 -14.07
CA THR A 56 -34.92 6.52 -12.60
C THR A 56 -34.80 7.93 -12.04
N GLY A 57 -34.15 8.86 -12.74
CA GLY A 57 -33.89 10.22 -12.21
C GLY A 57 -33.09 10.24 -10.90
N VAL A 58 -32.57 9.09 -10.46
CA VAL A 58 -31.82 8.93 -9.21
C VAL A 58 -30.38 9.30 -9.48
N LEU A 59 -29.89 10.32 -8.78
CA LEU A 59 -28.47 10.66 -8.79
C LEU A 59 -27.67 9.57 -8.06
N PRO A 60 -26.49 9.19 -8.57
CA PRO A 60 -25.67 8.19 -7.88
C PRO A 60 -25.33 8.60 -6.45
N LYS A 61 -25.37 7.62 -5.56
CA LYS A 61 -25.05 7.85 -4.16
C LYS A 61 -23.56 8.12 -3.98
N ASN A 62 -23.23 9.20 -3.27
CA ASN A 62 -21.86 9.51 -2.90
C ASN A 62 -21.46 8.78 -1.60
N LEU A 63 -20.57 7.80 -1.70
CA LEU A 63 -20.06 7.03 -0.57
C LEU A 63 -18.91 7.70 0.18
N SER A 64 -18.38 8.84 -0.29
CA SER A 64 -17.18 9.44 0.29
C SER A 64 -17.42 10.13 1.65
N GLY A 65 -18.67 10.47 1.96
CA GLY A 65 -19.02 11.34 3.10
C GLY A 65 -18.53 12.79 2.97
N SER A 66 -17.85 13.15 1.86
CA SER A 66 -17.37 14.50 1.57
C SER A 66 -18.30 15.23 0.60
N LYS A 67 -18.39 16.56 0.76
CA LYS A 67 -19.07 17.45 -0.20
C LYS A 67 -18.21 17.75 -1.43
N THR A 68 -16.90 17.57 -1.35
CA THR A 68 -15.94 17.97 -2.39
C THR A 68 -15.51 16.79 -3.27
N VAL A 69 -15.48 15.59 -2.69
CA VAL A 69 -15.11 14.35 -3.36
C VAL A 69 -16.31 13.45 -3.54
N PHE A 70 -16.38 12.83 -4.69
CA PHE A 70 -17.34 11.78 -5.00
C PHE A 70 -16.64 10.43 -5.04
N LEU A 71 -17.23 9.45 -4.37
CA LEU A 71 -16.91 8.03 -4.51
C LEU A 71 -18.20 7.28 -4.88
N SER A 72 -18.17 6.57 -6.01
CA SER A 72 -19.35 5.84 -6.48
C SER A 72 -19.66 4.60 -5.65
N GLU A 73 -20.87 4.10 -5.80
CA GLU A 73 -21.20 2.69 -5.55
C GLU A 73 -20.47 1.77 -6.55
N GLU A 74 -20.72 0.46 -6.47
CA GLU A 74 -20.00 -0.52 -7.27
C GLU A 74 -20.48 -0.35 -8.71
N ILE A 75 -19.54 -0.19 -9.63
CA ILE A 75 -19.86 -0.01 -11.04
C ILE A 75 -19.52 -1.27 -11.80
N ARG A 76 -20.31 -1.52 -12.86
CA ARG A 76 -19.98 -2.56 -13.81
C ARG A 76 -19.24 -1.93 -14.97
N TRP A 77 -18.06 -2.46 -15.24
CA TRP A 77 -17.40 -2.22 -16.52
C TRP A 77 -18.19 -2.96 -17.60
N VAL A 78 -18.62 -2.22 -18.62
CA VAL A 78 -19.20 -2.82 -19.82
C VAL A 78 -18.16 -2.63 -20.90
N SER A 79 -17.57 -3.73 -21.37
CA SER A 79 -16.62 -3.67 -22.48
C SER A 79 -17.35 -3.17 -23.72
N THR A 80 -17.20 -1.89 -24.00
CA THR A 80 -17.66 -1.22 -25.21
C THR A 80 -16.45 -0.52 -25.83
N ASP A 81 -16.48 -0.27 -27.14
CA ASP A 81 -15.40 0.41 -27.88
C ASP A 81 -15.16 1.88 -27.44
N ALA A 82 -15.69 2.31 -26.31
CA ALA A 82 -15.67 3.69 -25.85
C ALA A 82 -15.40 3.80 -24.34
N ASP A 83 -14.72 4.89 -23.99
CA ASP A 83 -14.10 5.16 -22.68
C ASP A 83 -15.10 5.56 -21.57
N PHE A 84 -16.19 4.82 -21.39
CA PHE A 84 -17.24 5.17 -20.43
C PHE A 84 -17.54 4.09 -19.40
N PHE A 85 -18.01 4.52 -18.23
CA PHE A 85 -18.47 3.64 -17.15
C PHE A 85 -19.97 3.78 -16.93
N HIS A 86 -20.61 2.66 -16.61
CA HIS A 86 -22.04 2.59 -16.35
C HIS A 86 -22.31 2.54 -14.83
N LEU A 87 -23.03 3.55 -14.32
CA LEU A 87 -23.40 3.70 -12.92
C LEU A 87 -24.88 4.13 -12.84
N ASP A 88 -25.71 3.34 -12.16
CA ASP A 88 -27.15 3.57 -11.97
C ASP A 88 -27.92 3.91 -13.27
N GLY A 89 -27.63 3.19 -14.35
CA GLY A 89 -28.28 3.42 -15.65
C GLY A 89 -27.67 4.56 -16.47
N SER A 90 -26.70 5.29 -15.92
CA SER A 90 -26.10 6.46 -16.54
C SER A 90 -24.67 6.19 -16.99
N TYR A 91 -24.24 6.88 -18.04
CA TYR A 91 -22.90 6.74 -18.62
C TYR A 91 -22.03 7.94 -18.29
N TYR A 92 -20.84 7.68 -17.78
CA TYR A 92 -19.87 8.70 -17.37
C TYR A 92 -18.58 8.58 -18.17
N ASN A 93 -18.11 9.72 -18.68
CA ASN A 93 -16.79 9.82 -19.27
C ASN A 93 -15.73 9.83 -18.16
N VAL A 94 -14.73 8.96 -18.26
CA VAL A 94 -13.64 8.89 -17.29
C VAL A 94 -12.32 9.28 -17.94
N LEU A 95 -11.34 9.67 -17.14
CA LEU A 95 -10.01 10.07 -17.64
C LEU A 95 -10.07 11.17 -18.71
N CYS A 96 -11.12 12.00 -18.63
CA CYS A 96 -11.30 13.21 -19.41
C CYS A 96 -11.33 14.42 -18.47
N ARG A 97 -10.93 15.58 -18.98
CA ARG A 97 -10.96 16.85 -18.24
C ARG A 97 -12.15 17.69 -18.60
N ASP A 98 -12.78 18.27 -17.59
CA ASP A 98 -13.63 19.43 -17.81
C ASP A 98 -12.78 20.69 -17.95
N ILE A 99 -13.45 21.79 -18.30
CA ILE A 99 -12.86 23.13 -18.41
C ILE A 99 -12.15 23.60 -17.13
N ALA A 100 -12.52 23.05 -15.96
CA ALA A 100 -11.93 23.36 -14.66
C ALA A 100 -10.84 22.36 -14.25
N GLY A 101 -10.46 21.43 -15.14
CA GLY A 101 -9.45 20.42 -14.90
C GLY A 101 -9.87 19.31 -13.93
N ASN A 102 -11.17 19.16 -13.66
CA ASN A 102 -11.69 18.00 -12.93
C ASN A 102 -11.78 16.79 -13.85
N ALA A 103 -11.65 15.60 -13.27
CA ALA A 103 -11.73 14.32 -13.96
C ALA A 103 -12.32 13.26 -13.03
N LEU A 104 -12.79 12.17 -13.62
CA LEU A 104 -13.21 10.95 -12.94
C LEU A 104 -12.15 9.86 -13.16
N PHE A 105 -11.79 9.15 -12.10
CA PHE A 105 -10.74 8.14 -12.09
C PHE A 105 -11.33 6.77 -11.73
N PRO A 106 -11.25 5.79 -12.64
CA PRO A 106 -11.72 4.43 -12.37
C PRO A 106 -10.65 3.65 -11.61
N LEU A 107 -11.07 3.00 -10.53
CA LEU A 107 -10.19 2.39 -9.54
C LEU A 107 -10.81 1.13 -8.97
N HIS A 108 -9.99 0.13 -8.63
CA HIS A 108 -10.45 -0.94 -7.73
C HIS A 108 -10.66 -0.39 -6.33
N TYR A 109 -11.71 -0.82 -5.64
CA TYR A 109 -11.97 -0.45 -4.25
C TYR A 109 -10.76 -0.74 -3.35
N THR A 110 -10.15 -1.91 -3.54
CA THR A 110 -8.92 -2.33 -2.87
C THR A 110 -7.76 -1.34 -3.08
N CYS A 111 -7.60 -0.79 -4.30
CA CYS A 111 -6.57 0.22 -4.57
C CYS A 111 -6.86 1.56 -3.86
N LEU A 112 -8.14 1.94 -3.74
CA LEU A 112 -8.55 3.09 -2.94
C LEU A 112 -8.18 2.90 -1.47
N GLU A 113 -8.50 1.74 -0.90
CA GLU A 113 -8.21 1.44 0.50
C GLU A 113 -6.70 1.45 0.77
N LEU A 114 -5.89 0.81 -0.09
CA LEU A 114 -4.43 0.86 0.01
C LEU A 114 -3.91 2.30 -0.10
N GLY A 115 -4.45 3.10 -1.03
CA GLY A 115 -4.08 4.50 -1.19
C GLY A 115 -4.33 5.31 0.09
N CYS A 116 -5.51 5.16 0.70
CA CYS A 116 -5.83 5.81 1.97
C CYS A 116 -4.96 5.30 3.13
N ARG A 117 -4.64 4.00 3.18
CA ARG A 117 -3.71 3.42 4.17
C ARG A 117 -2.31 3.99 4.02
N VAL A 118 -1.82 4.23 2.81
CA VAL A 118 -0.54 4.89 2.57
C VAL A 118 -0.54 6.29 3.17
N PHE A 119 -1.55 7.12 2.89
CA PHE A 119 -1.63 8.46 3.48
C PHE A 119 -1.72 8.42 5.01
N ARG A 120 -2.51 7.50 5.57
CA ARG A 120 -2.56 7.29 7.02
C ARG A 120 -1.20 6.95 7.59
N SER A 121 -0.44 6.05 6.96
CA SER A 121 0.88 5.66 7.46
C SER A 121 1.93 6.78 7.47
N GLN A 122 1.68 7.84 6.71
CA GLN A 122 2.51 9.05 6.64
C GLN A 122 1.94 10.18 7.51
N SER A 123 0.67 10.09 7.90
CA SER A 123 -0.01 11.02 8.79
C SER A 123 0.07 10.51 10.23
N GLU A 124 0.16 11.40 11.20
CA GLU A 124 0.07 11.02 12.62
C GLU A 124 -1.38 10.75 13.06
N ALA A 125 -2.35 10.82 12.14
CA ALA A 125 -3.76 10.67 12.43
C ALA A 125 -4.22 9.20 12.49
N ASP A 126 -4.64 8.78 13.68
CA ASP A 126 -5.17 7.43 13.92
C ASP A 126 -6.68 7.39 13.65
N SER A 127 -7.07 7.07 12.41
CA SER A 127 -8.49 6.95 12.03
C SER A 127 -8.70 5.77 11.09
N GLY A 128 -9.43 4.74 11.51
CA GLY A 128 -9.74 3.56 10.70
C GLY A 128 -10.64 3.87 9.48
N GLY A 129 -10.52 3.09 8.40
CA GLY A 129 -11.40 3.13 7.23
C GLY A 129 -11.09 4.18 6.15
N LEU A 130 -11.94 4.30 5.13
CA LEU A 130 -11.88 5.37 4.14
C LEU A 130 -12.42 6.66 4.78
N THR A 131 -11.53 7.53 5.26
CA THR A 131 -11.97 8.83 5.76
C THR A 131 -12.17 9.79 4.59
N PRO A 132 -13.14 10.71 4.67
CA PRO A 132 -13.32 11.76 3.66
C PRO A 132 -12.03 12.52 3.37
N TYR A 133 -11.22 12.76 4.41
CA TYR A 133 -9.92 13.42 4.33
C TYR A 133 -8.91 12.66 3.45
N PHE A 134 -8.74 11.35 3.66
CA PHE A 134 -7.77 10.58 2.85
C PHE A 134 -8.25 10.38 1.40
N LEU A 135 -9.57 10.32 1.16
CA LEU A 135 -10.12 10.31 -0.20
C LEU A 135 -9.88 11.65 -0.93
N GLU A 136 -10.00 12.77 -0.21
CA GLU A 136 -9.63 14.11 -0.72
C GLU A 136 -8.15 14.20 -1.09
N MET A 137 -7.26 13.70 -0.23
CA MET A 137 -5.83 13.61 -0.54
C MET A 137 -5.55 12.75 -1.78
N LEU A 138 -6.22 11.59 -1.89
CA LEU A 138 -6.08 10.69 -3.03
C LEU A 138 -6.55 11.35 -4.33
N ASN A 139 -7.75 11.93 -4.32
CA ASN A 139 -8.30 12.63 -5.48
C ASN A 139 -7.42 13.81 -5.89
N GLY A 140 -6.92 14.59 -4.92
CA GLY A 140 -5.98 15.69 -5.18
C GLY A 140 -4.69 15.21 -5.85
N MET A 141 -4.09 14.13 -5.35
CA MET A 141 -2.90 13.53 -5.94
C MET A 141 -3.17 13.02 -7.36
N LEU A 142 -4.29 12.33 -7.59
CA LEU A 142 -4.72 11.86 -8.91
C LEU A 142 -4.88 13.04 -9.88
N LYS A 143 -5.63 14.09 -9.50
CA LYS A 143 -5.78 15.29 -10.32
C LYS A 143 -4.44 15.94 -10.68
N GLN A 144 -3.53 16.07 -9.72
CA GLN A 144 -2.21 16.65 -9.95
C GLN A 144 -1.40 15.81 -10.96
N ARG A 145 -1.36 14.49 -10.76
CA ARG A 145 -0.65 13.55 -11.65
C ARG A 145 -1.23 13.55 -13.05
N PHE A 146 -2.55 13.57 -13.12
CA PHE A 146 -3.26 13.69 -14.36
C PHE A 146 -2.83 14.99 -15.05
N LYS A 147 -2.92 16.15 -14.36
CA LYS A 147 -2.54 17.48 -14.85
C LYS A 147 -1.17 17.47 -15.50
N TYR A 148 -0.18 16.98 -14.75
CA TYR A 148 1.20 16.86 -15.18
C TYR A 148 1.36 16.06 -16.48
N ARG A 149 0.63 14.94 -16.62
CA ARG A 149 0.75 14.05 -17.79
C ARG A 149 0.09 14.58 -19.06
N ALA A 150 -1.07 15.22 -18.97
CA ALA A 150 -1.72 15.76 -20.16
C ALA A 150 -0.95 16.92 -20.81
N GLY A 151 -0.04 17.57 -20.08
CA GLY A 151 0.88 18.56 -20.64
C GLY A 151 2.04 17.94 -21.45
N SER A 152 2.23 16.62 -21.38
CA SER A 152 3.27 15.92 -22.13
C SER A 152 2.73 15.45 -23.49
N ALA A 153 3.50 15.60 -24.57
CA ALA A 153 3.09 15.32 -25.94
C ALA A 153 2.72 13.84 -26.23
N LYS A 154 2.95 12.91 -25.28
CA LYS A 154 2.56 11.50 -25.40
C LYS A 154 1.22 11.30 -24.66
N ARG A 155 0.14 11.08 -25.41
CA ARG A 155 -1.26 10.92 -24.95
C ARG A 155 -1.54 9.64 -24.15
N ASP A 156 -0.59 9.16 -23.36
CA ASP A 156 -0.82 7.96 -22.53
C ASP A 156 -1.45 8.37 -21.19
N LEU A 157 -2.70 8.83 -21.25
CA LEU A 157 -3.42 9.43 -20.13
C LEU A 157 -3.68 8.43 -18.99
N HIS A 158 -3.70 7.13 -19.30
CA HIS A 158 -3.83 6.03 -18.34
C HIS A 158 -2.54 5.80 -17.53
N HIS A 159 -1.42 6.41 -17.94
CA HIS A 159 -0.09 6.20 -17.37
C HIS A 159 0.29 7.21 -16.28
N MET A 160 -0.65 7.51 -15.37
CA MET A 160 -0.46 8.54 -14.34
C MET A 160 0.73 8.26 -13.39
N PHE A 161 0.98 6.98 -13.11
CA PHE A 161 1.97 6.53 -12.13
C PHE A 161 3.13 5.72 -12.73
N ASN A 162 3.44 5.96 -14.00
CA ASN A 162 4.49 5.21 -14.70
C ASN A 162 4.23 3.69 -14.80
N LEU A 163 2.97 3.27 -14.89
CA LEU A 163 2.57 1.85 -14.83
C LEU A 163 3.12 0.95 -15.96
N LYS A 164 3.56 1.52 -17.08
CA LYS A 164 4.21 0.88 -18.25
C LYS A 164 5.74 0.89 -18.18
N ILE A 165 6.31 1.33 -17.06
CA ILE A 165 7.77 1.39 -16.87
C ILE A 165 8.19 0.42 -15.77
N ASP A 166 9.35 -0.19 -15.95
CA ASP A 166 10.04 -0.95 -14.93
C ASP A 166 10.68 -0.02 -13.89
N CYS A 167 10.50 -0.33 -12.60
CA CYS A 167 11.25 0.32 -11.55
C CYS A 167 12.56 -0.43 -11.31
N ASP A 168 13.70 0.26 -11.36
CA ASP A 168 15.03 -0.32 -11.08
C ASP A 168 15.10 -1.09 -9.76
N HIS A 169 14.25 -0.74 -8.78
CA HIS A 169 14.31 -1.30 -7.44
C HIS A 169 13.40 -2.50 -7.19
N TYR A 170 12.30 -2.62 -7.93
CA TYR A 170 11.37 -3.72 -7.71
C TYR A 170 10.75 -4.28 -8.99
N GLY A 171 11.22 -3.91 -10.17
CA GLY A 171 10.78 -4.45 -11.46
C GLY A 171 9.49 -3.81 -11.98
N PRO A 172 8.70 -4.55 -12.79
CA PRO A 172 7.53 -4.02 -13.48
C PRO A 172 6.48 -3.42 -12.55
N ARG A 173 6.07 -2.18 -12.83
CA ARG A 173 5.08 -1.48 -12.00
C ARG A 173 3.67 -2.01 -12.18
N SER A 174 3.35 -2.60 -13.31
CA SER A 174 2.06 -3.27 -13.56
C SER A 174 2.20 -4.28 -14.68
N LEU A 175 1.10 -4.95 -15.01
CA LEU A 175 1.02 -5.79 -16.19
C LEU A 175 1.27 -5.01 -17.48
N LEU A 176 0.97 -3.71 -17.49
CA LEU A 176 1.21 -2.84 -18.64
C LEU A 176 2.70 -2.55 -18.89
N ALA A 177 3.58 -2.77 -17.90
CA ALA A 177 5.04 -2.61 -18.06
C ALA A 177 5.69 -3.85 -18.68
N LEU A 178 4.94 -4.94 -18.82
CA LEU A 178 5.43 -6.18 -19.38
C LEU A 178 5.15 -6.19 -20.89
N ASN A 179 6.22 -6.15 -21.68
CA ASN A 179 6.15 -6.08 -23.14
C ASN A 179 5.95 -7.45 -23.84
N GLU A 180 5.53 -8.49 -23.13
CA GLU A 180 5.57 -9.84 -23.69
C GLU A 180 4.17 -10.34 -24.09
N LEU A 181 4.02 -10.57 -25.40
CA LEU A 181 2.98 -11.35 -26.09
C LEU A 181 2.84 -12.81 -25.58
N GLY A 182 3.41 -13.14 -24.42
CA GLY A 182 3.35 -14.42 -23.75
C GLY A 182 2.21 -14.44 -22.74
N TRP A 183 1.09 -15.06 -23.11
CA TRP A 183 0.13 -15.78 -22.27
C TRP A 183 0.37 -15.64 -20.75
N TRP A 184 -0.52 -14.90 -20.08
CA TRP A 184 -0.32 -14.33 -18.74
C TRP A 184 -0.45 -15.35 -17.59
N SER A 185 0.02 -16.59 -17.79
CA SER A 185 -0.14 -17.68 -16.83
C SER A 185 1.00 -17.75 -15.80
N GLY A 186 0.65 -18.16 -14.57
CA GLY A 186 1.57 -18.59 -13.50
C GLY A 186 2.40 -17.49 -12.84
N ALA A 187 3.30 -16.83 -13.59
CA ALA A 187 4.26 -15.87 -13.06
C ALA A 187 3.64 -14.48 -12.77
N TYR A 188 2.55 -14.14 -13.46
CA TYR A 188 1.92 -12.82 -13.40
C TYR A 188 0.73 -12.73 -12.44
N GLU A 189 0.28 -13.86 -11.89
CA GLU A 189 -0.79 -13.87 -10.87
C GLU A 189 -0.47 -12.97 -9.67
N LYS A 190 0.81 -12.73 -9.39
CA LYS A 190 1.27 -11.80 -8.35
C LYS A 190 0.84 -10.35 -8.55
N PHE A 191 0.44 -9.93 -9.75
CA PHE A 191 -0.14 -8.61 -10.00
C PHE A 191 -1.66 -8.61 -9.82
N LEU A 192 -2.29 -9.77 -10.00
CA LEU A 192 -3.74 -9.95 -10.04
C LEU A 192 -4.31 -10.47 -8.72
N THR A 193 -3.49 -11.05 -7.84
CA THR A 193 -3.93 -11.59 -6.53
C THR A 193 -4.32 -10.45 -5.59
N ASP A 194 -5.41 -10.64 -4.84
CA ASP A 194 -5.94 -9.68 -3.88
C ASP A 194 -4.83 -9.16 -2.94
N PRO A 195 -4.55 -7.85 -2.94
CA PRO A 195 -3.55 -7.27 -2.07
C PRO A 195 -4.07 -6.92 -0.67
N LEU A 196 -5.38 -6.98 -0.40
CA LEU A 196 -5.93 -6.78 0.95
C LEU A 196 -6.06 -8.10 1.69
N ASP A 197 -6.60 -9.15 1.06
CA ASP A 197 -6.70 -10.48 1.67
C ASP A 197 -5.47 -11.33 1.32
N VAL A 198 -4.54 -11.44 2.27
CA VAL A 198 -3.28 -12.17 2.09
C VAL A 198 -3.25 -13.38 3.03
N PRO A 199 -3.90 -14.49 2.65
CA PRO A 199 -3.86 -15.71 3.46
C PRO A 199 -2.42 -16.21 3.62
N GLY A 200 -2.08 -16.63 4.84
CA GLY A 200 -0.76 -17.17 5.17
C GLY A 200 0.33 -16.11 5.41
N ILE A 201 0.00 -14.82 5.53
CA ILE A 201 1.00 -13.79 5.86
C ILE A 201 1.71 -14.06 7.19
N ALA A 202 0.99 -14.57 8.20
CA ALA A 202 1.58 -14.95 9.49
C ALA A 202 2.59 -16.10 9.35
N ALA A 203 2.24 -17.14 8.58
CA ALA A 203 3.13 -18.26 8.28
C ALA A 203 4.39 -17.79 7.53
N PHE A 204 4.23 -16.97 6.50
CA PHE A 204 5.35 -16.39 5.77
C PHE A 204 6.30 -15.59 6.67
N ILE A 205 5.78 -14.72 7.54
CA ILE A 205 6.62 -13.97 8.49
C ILE A 205 7.31 -14.91 9.49
N PHE A 206 6.60 -15.93 9.94
CA PHE A 206 7.17 -16.94 10.84
C PHE A 206 8.31 -17.73 10.18
N ASP A 207 8.17 -18.13 8.93
CA ASP A 207 9.20 -18.86 8.18
C ASP A 207 10.49 -18.04 8.05
N ILE A 208 10.37 -16.74 7.77
CA ILE A 208 11.53 -15.83 7.78
C ILE A 208 12.13 -15.78 9.18
N LEU A 209 11.30 -15.62 10.21
CA LEU A 209 11.77 -15.53 11.59
C LEU A 209 12.51 -16.80 12.06
N VAL A 210 12.07 -17.98 11.63
CA VAL A 210 12.73 -19.27 11.89
C VAL A 210 14.06 -19.37 11.13
N SER A 211 14.10 -18.87 9.89
CA SER A 211 15.29 -18.91 9.04
C SER A 211 16.41 -17.97 9.48
N LEU A 212 16.12 -17.00 10.34
CA LEU A 212 17.10 -16.03 10.82
C LEU A 212 17.97 -16.58 11.96
N PRO A 213 19.26 -16.20 12.00
CA PRO A 213 20.11 -16.49 13.14
C PRO A 213 19.48 -15.99 14.44
N ARG A 214 19.37 -16.89 15.42
CA ARG A 214 18.83 -16.57 16.75
C ARG A 214 19.67 -15.46 17.40
N ALA A 215 19.01 -14.62 18.18
CA ALA A 215 19.71 -13.62 18.96
C ALA A 215 20.51 -14.36 20.05
N LYS A 216 21.83 -14.16 20.06
CA LYS A 216 22.66 -14.53 21.20
C LYS A 216 22.39 -13.48 22.29
N ASP A 217 22.27 -13.91 23.54
CA ASP A 217 22.28 -13.00 24.70
C ASP A 217 23.67 -12.39 24.83
N ILE A 218 24.00 -11.47 23.94
CA ILE A 218 25.16 -10.61 24.10
C ILE A 218 24.69 -9.54 25.07
N TYR A 219 24.95 -9.77 26.36
CA TYR A 219 25.03 -8.68 27.33
C TYR A 219 26.16 -7.76 26.86
N ILE A 220 25.82 -6.84 25.96
CA ILE A 220 26.68 -5.68 25.71
C ILE A 220 26.48 -4.81 26.93
N GLU A 221 27.36 -4.93 27.92
CA GLU A 221 27.54 -3.87 28.90
C GLU A 221 27.81 -2.60 28.13
N ARG A 222 26.77 -1.77 27.99
CA ARG A 222 26.93 -0.47 27.35
C ARG A 222 27.69 0.37 28.37
N PRO A 223 28.89 0.88 28.03
CA PRO A 223 29.63 1.72 28.95
C PRO A 223 28.73 2.88 29.37
N HIS A 224 28.74 3.19 30.66
CA HIS A 224 27.97 4.32 31.17
C HIS A 224 28.38 5.58 30.41
N PRO A 225 27.42 6.45 30.05
CA PRO A 225 27.73 7.66 29.31
C PRO A 225 28.65 8.56 30.15
N GLU A 226 29.92 8.62 29.78
CA GLU A 226 30.89 9.56 30.34
C GLU A 226 30.75 10.91 29.64
N GLY A 227 30.18 11.90 30.31
CA GLY A 227 30.02 13.25 29.77
C GLY A 227 28.87 14.03 30.39
N LYS A 228 28.85 15.34 30.11
CA LYS A 228 27.74 16.22 30.52
C LYS A 228 26.49 15.85 29.71
N LEU A 229 25.48 15.34 30.41
CA LEU A 229 24.19 15.00 29.82
C LEU A 229 23.44 16.26 29.35
N ARG A 230 22.77 16.16 28.19
CA ARG A 230 21.83 17.16 27.68
C ARG A 230 20.52 17.11 28.47
N PRO A 231 19.69 18.17 28.47
CA PRO A 231 18.46 18.21 29.26
C PRO A 231 17.54 17.00 29.05
N LEU A 232 17.30 16.58 27.79
CA LEU A 232 16.49 15.39 27.50
C LEU A 232 17.09 14.09 28.08
N GLU A 233 18.42 13.98 28.08
CA GLU A 233 19.15 12.82 28.62
C GLU A 233 19.13 12.77 30.15
N THR A 234 18.86 13.91 30.81
CA THR A 234 18.73 13.99 32.27
C THR A 234 17.35 13.55 32.78
N LEU A 235 16.37 13.36 31.90
CA LEU A 235 15.04 12.91 32.30
C LEU A 235 15.08 11.52 32.96
N PRO A 236 14.24 11.27 33.99
CA PRO A 236 13.97 9.93 34.50
C PRO A 236 13.45 9.00 33.41
N ASN A 237 13.70 7.70 33.56
CA ASN A 237 13.30 6.69 32.56
C ASN A 237 11.79 6.69 32.36
N GLU A 238 11.01 6.90 33.43
CA GLU A 238 9.54 6.92 33.39
C GLU A 238 8.99 8.05 32.51
N LEU A 239 9.67 9.21 32.49
CA LEU A 239 9.28 10.31 31.61
C LEU A 239 9.67 10.03 30.16
N LEU A 240 10.84 9.41 29.93
CA LEU A 240 11.25 9.00 28.59
C LEU A 240 10.34 7.90 28.03
N ASP A 241 9.93 6.94 28.84
CA ASP A 241 8.99 5.89 28.46
C ASP A 241 7.64 6.50 28.06
N ARG A 242 7.10 7.43 28.87
CA ARG A 242 5.89 8.17 28.50
C ARG A 242 6.06 8.96 27.21
N ILE A 243 7.20 9.62 27.00
CA ILE A 243 7.47 10.33 25.73
C ILE A 243 7.45 9.33 24.56
N ASN A 244 8.10 8.18 24.71
CA ASN A 244 8.15 7.14 23.68
C ASN A 244 6.77 6.60 23.32
N ASP A 245 5.84 6.52 24.28
CA ASP A 245 4.45 6.07 24.03
C ASP A 245 3.68 7.00 23.07
N TYR A 246 4.03 8.28 23.01
CA TYR A 246 3.43 9.26 22.08
C TYR A 246 4.21 9.41 20.77
N LEU A 247 5.39 8.79 20.65
CA LEU A 247 6.22 8.91 19.47
C LEU A 247 5.97 7.77 18.49
N PRO A 248 5.93 8.06 17.17
CA PRO A 248 5.99 7.01 16.16
C PRO A 248 7.25 6.15 16.35
N ALA A 249 7.17 4.85 16.05
CA ALA A 249 8.28 3.90 16.19
C ALA A 249 9.60 4.38 15.56
N ARG A 250 9.49 5.08 14.43
CA ARG A 250 10.61 5.65 13.67
C ARG A 250 11.33 6.75 14.47
N SER A 251 10.55 7.59 15.15
CA SER A 251 11.05 8.66 16.02
C SER A 251 11.67 8.10 17.29
N VAL A 252 11.12 7.02 17.86
CA VAL A 252 11.74 6.32 18.99
C VAL A 252 13.10 5.72 18.61
N ILE A 253 13.21 5.11 17.43
CA ILE A 253 14.49 4.61 16.91
C ILE A 253 15.48 5.76 16.69
N ALA A 254 15.03 6.85 16.05
CA ALA A 254 15.88 8.02 15.84
C ALA A 254 16.37 8.60 17.17
N LEU A 255 15.47 8.70 18.17
CA LEU A 255 15.80 9.19 19.51
C LEU A 255 16.84 8.29 20.20
N HIS A 256 16.66 6.97 20.15
CA HIS A 256 17.66 6.00 20.61
C HIS A 256 19.03 6.22 19.95
N ASP A 257 19.05 6.50 18.65
CA ASP A 257 20.29 6.64 17.88
C ASP A 257 20.98 8.02 18.03
N THR A 258 20.34 8.99 18.69
CA THR A 258 20.91 10.35 18.86
C THR A 258 22.06 10.44 19.86
N SER A 259 22.09 9.60 20.90
CA SER A 259 23.17 9.62 21.90
C SER A 259 23.30 8.31 22.67
N ARG A 260 24.49 8.06 23.24
CA ARG A 260 24.73 6.87 24.08
C ARG A 260 23.85 6.85 25.34
N ALA A 261 23.59 8.02 25.92
CA ALA A 261 22.76 8.13 27.12
C ALA A 261 21.29 7.77 26.81
N LEU A 262 20.74 8.26 25.69
CA LEU A 262 19.39 7.89 25.25
C LEU A 262 19.33 6.43 24.80
N ALA A 263 20.36 5.93 24.10
CA ALA A 263 20.44 4.52 23.76
C ALA A 263 20.44 3.62 25.01
N TYR A 264 21.03 4.07 26.12
CA TYR A 264 21.01 3.32 27.38
C TYR A 264 19.62 3.30 28.02
N LYS A 265 18.92 4.44 28.01
CA LYS A 265 17.60 4.59 28.65
C LYS A 265 16.44 4.04 27.81
N ILE A 266 16.47 4.26 26.50
CA ILE A 266 15.44 3.81 25.55
C ILE A 266 15.80 2.40 25.09
N ARG A 267 15.02 1.39 25.45
CA ARG A 267 15.36 0.00 25.12
C ARG A 267 14.67 -0.45 23.83
N LEU A 268 15.45 -0.62 22.75
CA LEU A 268 14.99 -1.25 21.51
C LEU A 268 15.18 -2.78 21.56
N ASP A 269 14.54 -3.44 22.52
CA ASP A 269 14.62 -4.89 22.71
C ASP A 269 13.70 -5.67 21.74
N ASP A 270 13.74 -7.00 21.81
CA ASP A 270 12.87 -7.85 20.97
C ASP A 270 11.37 -7.55 21.16
N ARG A 271 10.96 -7.13 22.36
CA ARG A 271 9.56 -6.76 22.61
C ARG A 271 9.19 -5.51 21.83
N PHE A 272 10.05 -4.49 21.83
CA PHE A 272 9.86 -3.32 20.97
C PHE A 272 9.71 -3.72 19.50
N TRP A 273 10.66 -4.48 18.94
CA TRP A 273 10.61 -4.85 17.53
C TRP A 273 9.41 -5.72 17.17
N ARG A 274 9.03 -6.68 18.03
CA ARG A 274 7.83 -7.50 17.86
C ARG A 274 6.58 -6.63 17.88
N THR A 275 6.37 -5.84 18.92
CA THR A 275 5.18 -4.99 19.07
C THR A 275 5.01 -4.05 17.88
N GLN A 276 6.09 -3.39 17.48
CA GLN A 276 6.06 -2.39 16.41
C GLN A 276 5.94 -2.98 15.00
N LEU A 277 6.31 -4.26 14.82
CA LEU A 277 6.02 -5.01 13.59
C LEU A 277 4.55 -5.41 13.55
N LEU A 278 4.02 -5.98 14.64
CA LEU A 278 2.64 -6.47 14.73
C LEU A 278 1.61 -5.35 14.67
N SER A 279 1.94 -4.14 15.14
CA SER A 279 1.10 -2.96 14.98
C SER A 279 1.13 -2.36 13.57
N GLY A 280 2.01 -2.85 12.68
CA GLY A 280 2.28 -2.24 11.39
C GLY A 280 3.05 -0.90 11.46
N SER A 281 3.46 -0.43 12.65
CA SER A 281 4.09 0.89 12.80
C SER A 281 5.45 1.00 12.11
N LEU A 282 6.22 -0.10 12.07
CA LEU A 282 7.52 -0.15 11.39
C LEU A 282 7.45 -0.57 9.93
N ILE A 283 6.51 -1.46 9.61
CA ILE A 283 6.30 -1.98 8.26
C ILE A 283 4.80 -1.90 7.98
N PRO A 284 4.33 -0.74 7.50
CA PRO A 284 2.91 -0.48 7.32
C PRO A 284 2.20 -1.54 6.49
N GLN A 285 2.87 -2.17 5.53
CA GLN A 285 2.30 -3.18 4.65
C GLN A 285 1.88 -4.47 5.36
N ILE A 286 2.29 -4.67 6.61
CA ILE A 286 2.08 -5.89 7.41
C ILE A 286 1.01 -5.63 8.50
N TRP A 287 0.07 -4.71 8.23
CA TRP A 287 -0.90 -4.24 9.24
C TRP A 287 -1.89 -5.32 9.74
N ASP A 288 -2.05 -6.43 9.02
CA ASP A 288 -3.09 -7.44 9.23
C ASP A 288 -2.55 -8.76 9.81
N ILE A 289 -1.33 -8.77 10.34
CA ILE A 289 -0.85 -9.94 11.05
C ILE A 289 -1.64 -10.16 12.33
N ASN A 290 -2.21 -11.35 12.46
CA ASN A 290 -2.83 -11.81 13.68
C ASN A 290 -1.76 -12.28 14.68
N PRO A 291 -1.58 -11.61 15.84
CA PRO A 291 -0.59 -12.02 16.84
C PRO A 291 -0.82 -13.44 17.36
N ARG A 292 -2.08 -13.89 17.43
CA ARG A 292 -2.45 -15.22 17.95
C ARG A 292 -2.00 -16.33 17.01
N GLU A 293 -2.10 -16.14 15.69
CA GLU A 293 -1.63 -17.12 14.71
C GLU A 293 -0.11 -17.31 14.81
N LEU A 294 0.64 -16.22 14.97
CA LEU A 294 2.09 -16.30 15.19
C LEU A 294 2.46 -16.99 16.50
N GLU A 295 1.65 -16.83 17.55
CA GLU A 295 1.87 -17.51 18.84
C GLU A 295 1.64 -19.03 18.71
N VAL A 296 0.57 -19.44 18.03
CA VAL A 296 0.31 -20.86 17.72
C VAL A 296 1.47 -21.47 16.94
N LEU A 297 1.92 -20.82 15.86
CA LEU A 297 3.05 -21.30 15.05
C LEU A 297 4.35 -21.42 15.87
N GLN A 298 4.61 -20.45 16.75
CA GLN A 298 5.78 -20.51 17.64
C GLN A 298 5.70 -21.67 18.63
N ASP A 299 4.53 -21.93 19.20
CA ASP A 299 4.36 -23.01 20.18
C ASP A 299 4.40 -24.40 19.53
N GLU A 300 3.87 -24.54 18.32
CA GLU A 300 4.03 -25.76 17.51
C GLU A 300 5.50 -26.01 17.17
N TRP A 301 6.23 -24.97 16.76
CA TRP A 301 7.66 -25.09 16.45
C TRP A 301 8.49 -25.47 17.68
N LYS A 302 8.22 -24.89 18.85
CA LYS A 302 8.91 -25.24 20.11
C LYS A 302 8.70 -26.70 20.51
N LYS A 303 7.52 -27.26 20.24
CA LYS A 303 7.23 -28.69 20.47
C LYS A 303 8.04 -29.58 19.52
N ALA A 304 8.21 -29.15 18.27
CA ALA A 304 8.92 -29.91 17.25
C ALA A 304 10.45 -29.83 17.37
N VAL A 305 10.98 -28.68 17.78
CA VAL A 305 12.42 -28.44 17.91
C VAL A 305 12.71 -27.92 19.33
N PRO A 306 13.06 -28.81 20.29
CA PRO A 306 13.46 -28.43 21.64
C PRO A 306 14.83 -27.76 21.59
N THR A 307 14.87 -26.49 21.17
CA THR A 307 16.11 -25.71 21.14
C THR A 307 16.22 -24.91 22.43
N ASP A 308 17.36 -25.03 23.08
CA ASP A 308 17.67 -24.34 24.30
C ASP A 308 17.78 -22.82 24.09
N SER A 309 17.10 -22.07 24.96
CA SER A 309 17.23 -20.63 25.31
C SER A 309 17.32 -19.51 24.25
N ALA A 310 17.54 -19.78 22.97
CA ALA A 310 17.89 -18.72 22.02
C ALA A 310 16.67 -17.85 21.62
N ARG A 311 16.77 -16.54 21.85
CA ARG A 311 15.69 -15.57 21.59
C ARG A 311 15.46 -15.34 20.10
N TRP A 312 14.20 -15.07 19.76
CA TRP A 312 13.78 -14.69 18.41
C TRP A 312 14.36 -13.32 18.01
N ASN A 313 15.02 -13.24 16.86
CA ASN A 313 15.69 -12.02 16.42
C ASN A 313 14.75 -11.09 15.63
N TRP A 314 13.77 -10.50 16.31
CA TRP A 314 12.75 -9.62 15.71
C TRP A 314 13.35 -8.40 15.03
N ARG A 315 14.44 -7.84 15.57
CA ARG A 315 15.17 -6.74 14.94
C ARG A 315 15.67 -7.11 13.55
N SER A 316 16.26 -8.30 13.41
CA SER A 316 16.76 -8.76 12.11
C SER A 316 15.62 -9.05 11.14
N LEU A 317 14.50 -9.59 11.61
CA LEU A 317 13.29 -9.76 10.80
C LEU A 317 12.83 -8.42 10.22
N VAL A 318 12.59 -7.43 11.07
CA VAL A 318 12.18 -6.08 10.63
C VAL A 318 13.19 -5.49 9.65
N ARG A 319 14.49 -5.62 9.92
CA ARG A 319 15.54 -5.11 9.04
C ARG A 319 15.52 -5.78 7.67
N ASN A 320 15.31 -7.09 7.60
CA ASN A 320 15.20 -7.80 6.31
C ASN A 320 13.96 -7.34 5.54
N LEU A 321 12.80 -7.35 6.19
CA LEU A 321 11.53 -6.91 5.58
C LEU A 321 11.55 -5.45 5.11
N ARG A 322 12.23 -4.54 5.83
CA ARG A 322 12.37 -3.12 5.44
C ARG A 322 13.35 -2.89 4.29
N ARG A 323 14.42 -3.69 4.21
CA ARG A 323 15.44 -3.56 3.15
C ARG A 323 14.89 -3.98 1.80
N THR A 324 13.92 -4.88 1.81
CA THR A 324 13.31 -5.41 0.62
C THR A 324 12.24 -4.46 0.10
N ARG A 325 12.65 -3.57 -0.80
CA ARG A 325 11.78 -3.22 -1.93
C ARG A 325 11.60 -4.52 -2.70
N ILE A 326 10.62 -5.33 -2.29
CA ILE A 326 10.44 -6.73 -2.72
C ILE A 326 10.62 -6.81 -4.24
N PRO A 327 11.76 -7.36 -4.72
CA PRO A 327 12.02 -7.41 -6.14
C PRO A 327 10.96 -8.29 -6.79
N ILE A 328 10.23 -7.77 -7.78
CA ILE A 328 9.28 -8.57 -8.56
C ILE A 328 10.01 -9.66 -9.36
N THR A 329 11.31 -9.47 -9.61
CA THR A 329 12.22 -10.40 -10.28
C THR A 329 13.09 -11.16 -9.25
N HIS A 330 13.05 -12.49 -9.32
CA HIS A 330 13.60 -13.45 -8.35
C HIS A 330 15.11 -13.33 -8.10
N ARG A 331 15.54 -12.62 -7.04
CA ARG A 331 16.97 -12.56 -6.66
C ARG A 331 17.29 -12.74 -5.17
N GLU A 332 16.32 -13.00 -4.30
CA GLU A 332 16.57 -13.20 -2.86
C GLU A 332 15.98 -14.51 -2.36
N THR A 333 16.85 -15.42 -1.88
CA THR A 333 16.51 -16.78 -1.43
C THR A 333 15.56 -16.79 -0.22
N LEU A 334 15.71 -15.84 0.71
CA LEU A 334 14.82 -15.68 1.87
C LEU A 334 13.39 -15.25 1.49
N LEU A 335 13.17 -14.83 0.24
CA LEU A 335 11.95 -14.22 -0.25
C LEU A 335 11.35 -14.96 -1.45
N GLU A 336 11.81 -16.17 -1.72
CA GLU A 336 11.29 -17.01 -2.80
C GLU A 336 9.80 -17.31 -2.62
N ASN A 337 9.35 -17.45 -1.36
CA ASN A 337 7.99 -17.84 -0.99
C ASN A 337 7.08 -16.68 -0.56
N ILE A 338 7.33 -15.46 -1.05
CA ILE A 338 6.45 -14.33 -0.74
C ILE A 338 5.02 -14.60 -1.24
N PRO A 339 3.98 -14.48 -0.38
CA PRO A 339 2.59 -14.56 -0.80
C PRO A 339 2.28 -13.59 -1.94
N LYS A 340 1.64 -14.09 -3.00
CA LYS A 340 1.34 -13.30 -4.22
C LYS A 340 0.57 -12.01 -3.91
N GLY A 341 -0.43 -12.07 -3.02
CA GLY A 341 -1.18 -10.90 -2.56
C GLY A 341 -0.32 -9.88 -1.83
N TYR A 342 0.58 -10.33 -0.94
CA TYR A 342 1.52 -9.44 -0.24
C TYR A 342 2.47 -8.73 -1.21
N ARG A 343 2.94 -9.44 -2.24
CA ARG A 343 3.75 -8.85 -3.30
C ARG A 343 2.98 -7.75 -4.05
N ASN A 344 1.72 -8.01 -4.39
CA ASN A 344 0.85 -7.03 -5.04
C ASN A 344 0.62 -5.79 -4.15
N ARG A 345 0.37 -6.02 -2.87
CA ARG A 345 0.22 -4.99 -1.83
C ARG A 345 1.44 -4.09 -1.77
N CYS A 346 2.63 -4.66 -1.61
CA CYS A 346 3.88 -3.89 -1.54
C CYS A 346 4.13 -3.08 -2.83
N ARG A 347 3.82 -3.64 -4.00
CA ARG A 347 3.92 -2.94 -5.29
C ARG A 347 3.04 -1.69 -5.33
N ILE A 348 1.74 -1.84 -5.07
CA ILE A 348 0.79 -0.71 -5.08
C ILE A 348 1.18 0.32 -4.01
N TRP A 349 1.58 -0.15 -2.83
CA TRP A 349 2.07 0.70 -1.75
C TRP A 349 3.27 1.56 -2.16
N ASN A 350 4.26 0.97 -2.84
CA ASN A 350 5.46 1.67 -3.28
C ASN A 350 5.12 2.73 -4.34
N ILE A 351 4.28 2.39 -5.32
CA ILE A 351 3.81 3.33 -6.35
C ILE A 351 3.15 4.55 -5.69
N MET A 352 2.29 4.31 -4.70
CA MET A 352 1.59 5.37 -3.96
C MET A 352 2.52 6.19 -3.09
N SER A 353 3.44 5.55 -2.38
CA SER A 353 4.40 6.23 -1.49
C SER A 353 5.34 7.15 -2.28
N GLU A 354 5.85 6.69 -3.43
CA GLU A 354 6.66 7.51 -4.31
C GLU A 354 5.87 8.69 -4.89
N ALA A 355 4.61 8.45 -5.23
CA ALA A 355 3.75 9.49 -5.77
C ALA A 355 3.49 10.60 -4.75
N PHE A 356 3.33 10.22 -3.48
CA PHE A 356 3.19 11.12 -2.34
C PHE A 356 4.47 11.91 -2.06
N SER A 357 5.63 11.26 -1.96
CA SER A 357 6.90 11.97 -1.71
C SER A 357 7.25 13.01 -2.78
N GLN A 358 6.93 12.73 -4.05
CA GLN A 358 7.14 13.69 -5.13
C GLN A 358 6.17 14.89 -5.08
N ARG A 359 5.01 14.78 -4.40
CA ARG A 359 4.11 15.92 -4.17
C ARG A 359 4.72 16.92 -3.22
N GLU A 360 5.39 16.46 -2.16
CA GLU A 360 6.06 17.33 -1.18
C GLU A 360 7.25 18.08 -1.79
N MET A 361 7.89 17.52 -2.82
CA MET A 361 9.04 18.14 -3.48
C MET A 361 8.70 19.09 -4.63
N ALA A 362 7.43 19.17 -5.05
CA ALA A 362 7.01 20.11 -6.09
C ALA A 362 6.60 21.43 -5.42
N PRO A 363 7.41 22.51 -5.49
CA PRO A 363 6.96 23.80 -5.00
C PRO A 363 5.71 24.20 -5.78
N GLU A 364 4.70 24.69 -5.08
CA GLU A 364 3.58 25.40 -5.70
C GLU A 364 4.17 26.55 -6.49
N LYS A 365 4.28 26.37 -7.82
CA LYS A 365 4.38 27.51 -8.72
C LYS A 365 3.03 28.20 -8.61
N ASN A 366 2.99 29.24 -7.78
CA ASN A 366 1.90 30.20 -7.76
C ASN A 366 1.93 30.89 -9.13
N ASP A 367 1.11 30.40 -10.04
CA ASP A 367 0.72 31.11 -11.26
C ASP A 367 -0.50 31.99 -10.97
#